data_AF-A0A139H994-F1
#
_entry.id   AF-A0A139H994-F1
#
_cell.length_a   1.000
_cell.length_b   1.000
_cell.length_c   1.000
_cell.angle_alpha   90.00
_cell.angle_beta   90.00
_cell.angle_gamma   90.00
#
_symmetry.space_group_name_H-M   'P 1'
#
loop_
_entity.id
_entity.type
_entity.pdbx_description
1 polymer ?
#
loop_
_entity_poly.entity_id
_entity_poly.type
_entity_poly.pdbx_seq_one_letter_code
_entity_poly.pdbx_strand_id
1 'polypeptide(L)'
;MTSTSDAKIIIIGAGATGLALAQGLKKSCIAFDAYERAPSPASKRNWCFGIHWGFDALKHLVPDHFLDTLDAARVDPHIDSQDESLYRLPLYDAAGVTEVP
;
A
#
# COMPACT_ATOMS: atom_id res chain seq x y z
N MET A 1 -26.15 16.50 26.81
CA MET A 1 -26.01 15.22 26.09
C MET A 1 -26.28 15.49 24.63
N THR A 2 -25.24 15.81 23.86
CA THR A 2 -25.34 16.07 22.41
C THR A 2 -25.47 14.73 21.70
N SER A 3 -26.60 14.48 21.03
CA SER A 3 -26.77 13.33 20.17
C SER A 3 -25.74 13.40 19.06
N THR A 4 -24.75 12.50 19.07
CA THR A 4 -23.92 12.23 17.89
C THR A 4 -24.87 11.77 16.80
N SER A 5 -25.15 12.63 15.83
CA SER A 5 -25.70 12.18 14.56
C SER A 5 -24.85 11.01 14.09
N ASP A 6 -25.47 9.91 13.63
CA ASP A 6 -24.80 8.77 13.00
C ASP A 6 -24.16 9.23 11.68
N ALA A 7 -23.12 10.05 11.78
CA ALA A 7 -22.44 10.67 10.67
C ALA A 7 -21.65 9.57 9.95
N LYS A 8 -22.18 9.17 8.79
CA LYS A 8 -21.56 8.18 7.92
C LYS A 8 -20.54 8.86 7.01
N ILE A 9 -19.34 8.30 6.92
CA ILE A 9 -18.28 8.80 6.04
C ILE A 9 -18.49 8.26 4.62
N ILE A 10 -18.35 9.11 3.62
CA ILE A 10 -18.36 8.69 2.22
C ILE A 10 -16.95 8.83 1.66
N ILE A 11 -16.38 7.72 1.18
CA ILE A 11 -15.09 7.66 0.52
C ILE A 11 -15.32 7.60 -0.99
N ILE A 12 -14.78 8.57 -1.73
CA ILE A 12 -14.81 8.59 -3.19
C ILE A 12 -13.42 8.20 -3.71
N GLY A 13 -13.31 6.98 -4.21
CA GLY A 13 -12.08 6.35 -4.71
C GLY A 13 -11.63 5.18 -3.83
N ALA A 14 -11.65 3.95 -4.36
CA ALA A 14 -11.12 2.74 -3.73
C ALA A 14 -9.71 2.42 -4.23
N GLY A 15 -8.87 3.46 -4.32
CA GLY A 15 -7.42 3.32 -4.46
C GLY A 15 -6.75 2.87 -3.17
N ALA A 16 -5.43 2.71 -3.18
CA ALA A 16 -4.69 2.27 -2.00
C ALA A 16 -4.94 3.18 -0.77
N THR A 17 -4.95 4.50 -0.95
CA THR A 17 -5.25 5.45 0.12
C THR A 17 -6.69 5.34 0.62
N GLY A 18 -7.67 5.24 -0.29
CA GLY A 18 -9.09 5.15 0.08
C GLY A 18 -9.40 3.85 0.82
N LEU A 19 -8.83 2.74 0.38
CA LEU A 19 -8.95 1.45 1.08
C LEU A 19 -8.20 1.43 2.41
N ALA A 20 -7.04 2.09 2.51
CA ALA A 20 -6.34 2.26 3.78
C ALA A 20 -7.19 3.05 4.80
N LEU A 21 -7.82 4.15 4.35
CA LEU A 21 -8.75 4.92 5.18
C LEU A 21 -9.95 4.05 5.59
N ALA A 22 -10.59 3.38 4.64
CA ALA A 22 -11.72 2.48 4.89
C ALA A 22 -11.36 1.41 5.95
N GLN A 23 -10.18 0.80 5.85
CA GLN A 23 -9.70 -0.18 6.81
C GLN A 23 -9.52 0.42 8.21
N GLY A 24 -8.96 1.64 8.31
CA GLY A 24 -8.82 2.35 9.57
C GLY A 24 -10.17 2.66 10.22
N LEU A 25 -11.12 3.17 9.44
CA LEU A 25 -12.49 3.44 9.89
C LEU A 25 -13.19 2.15 10.37
N LYS A 26 -13.01 1.05 9.63
CA LYS A 26 -13.52 -0.27 10.00
C LYS A 26 -12.97 -0.73 11.35
N LYS A 27 -11.67 -0.56 11.59
CA LYS A 27 -11.03 -0.91 12.88
C LYS A 27 -11.56 -0.07 14.05
N SER A 28 -11.93 1.18 13.80
CA SER A 28 -12.49 2.09 14.80
C SER A 28 -14.02 1.99 14.93
N CYS A 29 -14.66 1.02 14.26
CA CYS A 29 -16.11 0.86 14.24
C CYS A 29 -16.89 2.11 13.75
N ILE A 30 -16.30 2.87 12.83
CA ILE A 30 -16.93 4.06 12.24
C ILE A 30 -17.62 3.66 10.93
N ALA A 31 -18.89 4.05 10.76
CA ALA A 31 -19.67 3.73 9.57
C ALA A 31 -19.17 4.49 8.34
N PHE A 32 -18.98 3.78 7.22
CA PHE A 32 -18.59 4.38 5.95
C PHE A 32 -19.17 3.64 4.74
N ASP A 33 -19.26 4.33 3.61
CA ASP A 33 -19.40 3.73 2.28
C ASP A 33 -18.20 4.13 1.41
N ALA A 34 -17.74 3.23 0.55
CA ALA A 34 -16.69 3.52 -0.42
C ALA A 34 -17.20 3.28 -1.85
N TYR A 35 -16.97 4.26 -2.73
CA TYR A 35 -17.38 4.21 -4.13
C TYR A 35 -16.14 4.30 -5.02
N GLU A 36 -16.11 3.51 -6.10
CA GLU A 36 -15.04 3.51 -7.07
C GLU A 36 -15.62 3.56 -8.48
N ARG A 37 -14.95 4.31 -9.36
CA ARG A 37 -15.34 4.43 -10.76
C ARG A 37 -14.93 3.19 -11.55
N ALA A 38 -13.80 2.57 -11.21
CA ALA A 38 -13.34 1.37 -11.87
C ALA A 38 -14.36 0.22 -11.69
N PRO A 39 -14.74 -0.47 -12.79
CA PRO A 39 -15.76 -1.52 -12.73
C PRO A 39 -15.28 -2.79 -12.03
N SER A 40 -13.96 -2.97 -11.88
CA SER A 40 -13.38 -4.08 -11.14
C SER A 40 -12.03 -3.71 -10.51
N PRO A 41 -11.62 -4.40 -9.41
CA PRO A 41 -10.30 -4.23 -8.81
C PRO A 41 -9.14 -4.60 -9.76
N ALA A 42 -9.42 -5.49 -10.73
CA ALA A 42 -8.45 -5.95 -11.72
C ALA A 42 -8.31 -5.01 -12.92
N SER A 43 -8.93 -3.83 -12.90
CA SER A 43 -8.72 -2.82 -13.93
C SER A 43 -7.23 -2.50 -14.02
N LYS A 44 -6.66 -2.58 -15.25
CA LYS A 44 -5.23 -2.40 -15.48
C LYS A 44 -4.75 -1.07 -14.89
N ARG A 45 -3.95 -1.16 -13.82
CA ARG A 45 -3.13 -0.06 -13.34
C ARG A 45 -1.79 -0.13 -14.06
N ASN A 46 -1.37 0.98 -14.66
CA ASN A 46 -0.09 1.11 -15.35
C ASN A 46 1.02 1.65 -14.44
N TRP A 47 0.76 1.76 -13.13
CA TRP A 47 1.67 2.35 -12.17
C TRP A 47 1.65 1.54 -10.88
N CYS A 48 2.78 1.55 -10.19
CA CYS A 48 2.97 0.93 -8.90
C CYS A 48 3.65 1.90 -7.92
N PHE A 49 3.43 1.58 -6.66
CA PHE A 49 3.90 2.21 -5.44
C PHE A 49 5.04 1.59 -4.67
N GLY A 50 6.10 2.32 -4.31
CA GLY A 50 6.91 1.92 -3.16
C GLY A 50 6.21 2.31 -1.84
N ILE A 51 6.11 1.40 -0.88
CA ILE A 51 5.72 1.71 0.51
C ILE A 51 6.99 1.74 1.35
N HIS A 52 7.61 2.92 1.46
CA HIS A 52 8.84 3.12 2.23
C HIS A 52 8.53 3.30 3.73
N TRP A 53 8.67 4.51 4.27
CA TRP A 53 8.38 4.83 5.68
C TRP A 53 6.93 4.58 6.11
N GLY A 54 6.03 4.28 5.17
CA GLY A 54 4.65 3.89 5.45
C GLY A 54 4.49 2.41 5.85
N PHE A 55 5.53 1.59 5.79
CA PHE A 55 5.39 0.15 6.02
C PHE A 55 4.95 -0.19 7.44
N ASP A 56 5.48 0.50 8.45
CA ASP A 56 5.05 0.27 9.83
C ASP A 56 3.61 0.71 10.07
N ALA A 57 3.18 1.82 9.46
CA ALA A 57 1.78 2.22 9.50
C ALA A 57 0.87 1.18 8.84
N LEU A 58 1.31 0.57 7.73
CA LEU A 58 0.59 -0.50 7.06
C LEU A 58 0.44 -1.73 7.95
N LYS A 59 1.51 -2.18 8.62
CA LYS A 59 1.47 -3.31 9.58
C LYS A 59 0.45 -3.09 10.68
N HIS A 60 0.38 -1.88 11.23
CA HIS A 60 -0.61 -1.55 12.26
C HIS A 60 -2.03 -1.49 11.71
N LEU A 61 -2.20 -1.23 10.40
CA LEU A 61 -3.50 -1.02 9.77
C LEU A 61 -4.16 -2.34 9.32
N VAL A 62 -3.40 -3.25 8.72
CA VAL A 62 -3.93 -4.49 8.14
C VAL A 62 -3.81 -5.67 9.11
N PRO A 63 -4.70 -6.68 9.02
CA PRO A 63 -4.50 -7.96 9.70
C PRO A 63 -3.24 -8.70 9.23
N ASP A 64 -2.65 -9.51 10.12
CA ASP A 64 -1.37 -10.21 9.87
C ASP A 64 -1.39 -11.07 8.60
N HIS A 65 -2.49 -11.79 8.33
CA HIS A 65 -2.61 -12.63 7.13
C HIS A 65 -2.52 -11.85 5.80
N PHE A 66 -2.73 -10.52 5.80
CA PHE A 66 -2.48 -9.71 4.61
C PHE A 66 -0.99 -9.46 4.39
N LEU A 67 -0.21 -9.37 5.47
CA LEU A 67 1.24 -9.17 5.38
C LEU A 67 1.88 -10.37 4.68
N ASP A 68 1.39 -11.58 4.95
CA ASP A 68 1.84 -12.82 4.29
C ASP A 68 1.59 -12.83 2.77
N THR A 69 0.67 -12.00 2.29
CA THR A 69 0.33 -11.90 0.85
C THR A 69 1.04 -10.77 0.13
N LEU A 70 1.79 -9.91 0.84
CA LEU A 70 2.44 -8.74 0.23
C LEU A 70 3.44 -9.11 -0.87
N ASP A 71 4.08 -10.27 -0.76
CA ASP A 71 5.03 -10.75 -1.75
C ASP A 71 4.37 -10.98 -3.11
N ALA A 72 3.11 -11.40 -3.12
CA ALA A 72 2.33 -11.57 -4.34
C ALA A 72 1.92 -10.24 -4.99
N ALA A 73 2.00 -9.12 -4.26
CA ALA A 73 1.67 -7.79 -4.76
C ALA A 73 2.87 -7.06 -5.40
N ARG A 74 4.05 -7.70 -5.44
CA ARG A 74 5.26 -7.14 -6.04
C ARG A 74 5.15 -7.05 -7.56
N VAL A 75 5.85 -6.07 -8.12
CA VAL A 75 5.96 -5.90 -9.58
C VAL A 75 6.81 -7.00 -10.19
N ASP A 76 7.88 -7.39 -9.49
CA ASP A 76 8.77 -8.47 -9.88
C ASP A 76 8.73 -9.58 -8.81
N PRO A 77 8.22 -10.79 -9.15
CA PRO A 77 8.15 -11.91 -8.23
C PRO A 77 9.51 -12.58 -7.97
N HIS A 78 10.57 -12.22 -8.71
CA HIS A 78 11.90 -12.80 -8.58
C HIS A 78 12.83 -12.00 -7.66
N ILE A 79 12.40 -10.82 -7.19
CA ILE A 79 13.14 -9.97 -6.25
C ILE A 79 12.94 -10.52 -4.84
N ASP A 80 14.04 -10.91 -4.19
CA ASP A 80 14.06 -11.21 -2.76
C ASP A 80 14.08 -9.90 -1.95
N SER A 81 13.15 -9.74 -1.02
CA SER A 81 13.08 -8.55 -0.16
C SER A 81 14.15 -8.53 0.93
N GLN A 82 14.73 -9.68 1.23
CA GLN A 82 15.81 -9.81 2.21
C GLN A 82 17.17 -9.53 1.57
N ASP A 83 17.22 -9.40 0.23
CA ASP A 83 18.44 -9.07 -0.48
C ASP A 83 18.72 -7.55 -0.40
N GLU A 84 19.54 -7.17 0.59
CA GLU A 84 19.96 -5.78 0.80
C GLU A 84 20.74 -5.21 -0.41
N SER A 85 21.29 -6.07 -1.29
CA SER A 85 22.00 -5.62 -2.48
C SER A 85 21.06 -4.98 -3.51
N LEU A 86 19.77 -5.33 -3.52
CA LEU A 86 18.76 -4.80 -4.45
C LEU A 86 18.33 -3.36 -4.10
N TYR A 87 18.64 -2.88 -2.89
CA TYR A 87 18.44 -1.48 -2.51
C TYR A 87 19.64 -0.59 -2.85
N ARG A 88 20.69 -1.16 -3.47
CA ARG A 88 21.80 -0.39 -4.00
C ARG A 88 21.43 0.10 -5.39
N LEU A 89 21.45 1.41 -5.59
CA LEU A 89 21.35 1.99 -6.93
C LEU A 89 22.66 1.66 -7.65
N PRO A 90 22.67 0.79 -8.69
CA PRO A 90 23.91 0.47 -9.37
C PRO A 90 24.45 1.73 -10.03
N LEU A 91 25.61 2.21 -9.56
CA LEU A 91 26.29 3.37 -10.13
C LEU A 91 27.17 2.85 -11.27
N TYR A 92 26.81 3.22 -12.49
CA TYR A 92 27.65 2.97 -13.66
C TYR A 92 28.43 4.26 -13.95
N ASP A 93 29.74 4.21 -13.84
CA ASP A 93 30.61 5.23 -14.41
C ASP A 93 31.06 4.80 -15.82
N ALA A 94 31.73 5.70 -16.54
CA ALA A 94 32.22 5.42 -17.89
C ALA A 94 33.32 4.34 -17.94
N ALA A 95 33.84 3.88 -16.80
CA ALA A 95 34.83 2.82 -16.67
C ALA A 95 34.22 1.47 -16.24
N GLY A 96 32.95 1.43 -15.78
CA GLY A 96 32.24 0.20 -15.42
C GLY A 96 31.29 0.36 -14.22
N VAL A 97 30.87 -0.78 -13.65
CA VAL A 97 30.09 -0.80 -12.40
C VAL A 97 31.05 -0.58 -11.24
N THR A 98 30.85 0.47 -10.46
CA THR A 98 31.59 0.69 -9.21
C THR A 98 30.65 0.54 -8.02
N GLU A 99 31.05 -0.29 -7.04
CA GLU A 99 30.32 -0.42 -5.79
C GLU A 99 30.61 0.81 -4.92
N VAL A 100 29.56 1.52 -4.49
CA VAL A 100 29.67 2.60 -3.50
C VAL A 100 29.64 1.95 -2.10
N PRO A 101 30.55 2.32 -1.17
CA PRO A 101 30.58 1.77 0.18
C PRO A 101 29.27 1.97 0.94
#